data_AF-A0A3D3ABG1-F1
#
_entry.id   AF-A0A3D3ABG1-F1
#
_cell.length_a   1.000
_cell.length_b   1.000
_cell.length_c   1.000
_cell.angle_alpha   90.00
_cell.angle_beta   90.00
_cell.angle_gamma   90.00
#
_symmetry.space_group_name_H-M   'P 1'
#
loop_
_entity.id
_entity.type
_entity.pdbx_description
1 polymer ?
#
loop_
_entity_poly.entity_id
_entity_poly.type
_entity_poly.pdbx_seq_one_letter_code
_entity_poly.pdbx_strand_id
1 'polypeptide(L)' 'TMTIVIVTHDIGVISSYVKNIACLNKKLYYHGESKLTEDTIEHVYGCQVDLVAHGIPHRVLKSHK' A
#
# COMPACT_ATOMS: atom_id res chain seq x y z
N THR A 1 -20.47 0.67 -17.17
CA THR A 1 -19.18 0.79 -16.45
C THR A 1 -18.65 -0.61 -16.18
N MET A 2 -17.32 -0.78 -16.18
CA MET A 2 -16.68 -2.09 -15.95
C MET A 2 -15.90 -2.04 -14.64
N THR A 3 -16.13 -3.01 -13.76
CA THR A 3 -15.42 -3.17 -12.49
C THR A 3 -14.31 -4.19 -12.68
N ILE A 4 -13.09 -3.83 -12.28
CA ILE A 4 -11.93 -4.71 -12.34
C ILE A 4 -11.51 -5.02 -10.90
N VAL A 5 -11.41 -6.32 -10.58
CA VAL A 5 -10.90 -6.80 -9.30
C VAL A 5 -9.55 -7.45 -9.54
N ILE A 6 -8.52 -6.97 -8.86
CA ILE A 6 -7.15 -7.47 -8.96
C ILE A 6 -6.79 -8.10 -7.62
N VAL A 7 -6.29 -9.34 -7.65
CA VAL A 7 -5.78 -10.05 -6.48
C VAL A 7 -4.28 -10.23 -6.66
N THR A 8 -3.50 -9.67 -5.75
CA THR A 8 -2.04 -9.70 -5.78
C THR A 8 -1.47 -9.75 -4.36
N HIS A 9 -0.24 -10.25 -4.26
CA HIS A 9 0.56 -10.19 -3.03
C HIS A 9 1.35 -8.88 -2.92
N ASP A 10 1.59 -8.19 -4.05
CA ASP A 10 2.36 -6.96 -4.12
C ASP A 10 1.41 -5.76 -4.11
N ILE A 11 1.20 -5.17 -2.93
CA ILE A 11 0.39 -3.96 -2.79
C ILE A 11 1.19 -2.68 -3.08
N GLY A 12 2.51 -2.75 -3.06
CA GLY A 12 3.41 -1.61 -3.29
C GLY A 12 3.30 -1.12 -4.72
N VAL A 13 3.45 -2.03 -5.68
CA VAL A 13 3.44 -1.70 -7.12
C VAL A 13 2.05 -1.29 -7.61
N ILE A 14 1.00 -1.92 -7.08
CA ILE A 14 -0.36 -1.74 -7.63
C ILE A 14 -1.11 -0.53 -7.07
N SER A 15 -0.65 0.02 -5.94
CA SER A 15 -1.29 1.15 -5.26
C SER A 15 -1.53 2.35 -6.20
N SER A 16 -0.62 2.60 -7.14
CA SER A 16 -0.73 3.68 -8.13
C SER A 16 -1.76 3.42 -9.24
N TYR A 17 -2.24 2.19 -9.38
CA TYR A 17 -3.13 1.76 -10.48
C TYR A 17 -4.55 1.41 -10.02
N VAL A 18 -4.79 1.32 -8.71
CA VAL A 18 -6.10 0.98 -8.15
C VAL A 18 -6.77 2.19 -7.51
N LYS A 19 -8.10 2.15 -7.48
CA LYS A 19 -8.90 3.18 -6.80
C LYS A 19 -9.11 2.88 -5.33
N ASN A 20 -9.26 1.60 -4.99
CA ASN A 20 -9.51 1.16 -3.63
C ASN A 20 -8.67 -0.07 -3.28
N ILE A 21 -8.36 -0.23 -1.99
CA ILE A 21 -7.57 -1.35 -1.46
C ILE A 21 -8.37 -2.09 -0.36
N ALA A 22 -8.33 -3.41 -0.44
CA ALA A 22 -8.82 -4.30 0.61
C ALA A 22 -7.75 -5.37 0.91
N CYS A 23 -7.33 -5.46 2.17
CA CYS A 23 -6.32 -6.40 2.64
C CYS A 23 -7.01 -7.61 3.29
N LEU A 24 -6.57 -8.81 2.95
CA LEU A 24 -7.15 -10.05 3.45
C LEU A 24 -6.11 -10.82 4.27
N ASN A 25 -6.33 -10.93 5.58
CA ASN A 25 -5.56 -11.79 6.48
C ASN A 25 -6.50 -12.46 7.49
N LYS A 26 -7.13 -13.58 7.12
CA LYS A 26 -8.24 -14.27 7.83
C LYS A 26 -9.50 -13.42 8.06
N LYS A 27 -9.36 -12.10 8.10
CA LYS A 27 -10.37 -11.05 8.11
C LYS A 27 -10.08 -10.10 6.96
N LEU A 28 -11.13 -9.49 6.40
CA LEU A 28 -11.03 -8.50 5.35
C LEU A 28 -11.02 -7.10 5.97
N TYR A 29 -10.00 -6.32 5.64
CA TYR A 29 -9.81 -4.94 6.06
C TYR A 29 -9.94 -4.04 4.84
N TYR A 30 -10.93 -3.16 4.85
CA TYR A 30 -11.15 -2.22 3.75
C TYR A 30 -10.50 -0.89 4.08
N HIS A 31 -9.59 -0.43 3.22
CA HIS A 31 -8.81 0.79 3.42
C HIS A 31 -9.37 1.99 2.63
N GLY A 32 -10.36 1.77 1.76
CA GLY A 32 -10.88 2.83 0.91
C GLY A 32 -9.84 3.23 -0.12
N GLU A 33 -9.49 4.52 -0.18
CA GLU A 33 -8.57 5.11 -1.16
C GLU A 33 -7.22 4.38 -1.22
N SER A 34 -6.60 4.39 -2.40
CA SER A 34 -5.32 3.73 -2.66
C SER A 34 -4.10 4.36 -1.99
N LYS A 35 -4.31 5.33 -1.11
CA LYS A 35 -3.25 6.00 -0.37
C LYS A 35 -2.81 5.12 0.79
N LEU A 36 -1.76 4.34 0.56
CA LEU A 36 -1.15 3.52 1.58
C LEU A 36 -0.38 4.41 2.57
N THR A 37 -0.83 4.44 3.83
CA THR A 37 -0.06 5.04 4.93
C THR A 37 0.97 4.04 5.45
N GLU A 38 2.04 4.54 6.05
CA GLU A 38 3.09 3.72 6.69
C GLU A 38 2.50 2.75 7.71
N ASP A 39 1.59 3.22 8.57
CA ASP A 39 0.83 2.38 9.49
C ASP A 39 0.08 1.25 8.78
N THR A 40 -0.58 1.54 7.65
CA THR A 40 -1.32 0.52 6.88
C THR A 40 -0.38 -0.56 6.36
N ILE A 41 0.79 -0.16 5.89
CA ILE A 41 1.79 -1.05 5.30
C ILE A 41 2.43 -1.92 6.38
N GLU A 42 2.79 -1.33 7.53
CA GLU A 42 3.29 -2.07 8.67
C GLU A 42 2.28 -3.11 9.17
N HIS A 43 0.99 -2.74 9.25
CA HIS A 43 -0.06 -3.68 9.68
C HIS A 43 -0.30 -4.81 8.66
N VAL A 44 -0.13 -4.54 7.36
CA VAL A 44 -0.37 -5.54 6.30
C VAL A 44 0.82 -6.49 6.13
N TYR A 45 2.04 -5.96 6.15
CA TYR A 45 3.26 -6.75 5.98
C TYR A 45 3.82 -7.31 7.28
N GLY A 46 3.41 -6.78 8.44
CA GLY A 46 3.84 -7.24 9.76
C GLY A 46 5.25 -6.79 10.16
N CYS A 47 5.87 -5.90 9.39
CA CYS A 47 7.19 -5.33 9.68
C CYS A 47 7.34 -3.93 9.05
N GLN A 48 8.38 -3.21 9.45
CA GLN A 48 8.70 -1.88 8.91
C GLN A 48 9.18 -2.03 7.46
N VAL A 49 8.35 -1.62 6.50
CA VAL A 49 8.64 -1.70 5.06
C VAL A 49 8.68 -0.30 4.47
N ASP A 50 9.80 0.05 3.84
CA ASP A 50 9.95 1.31 3.12
C ASP A 50 9.26 1.21 1.74
N LEU A 51 8.28 2.08 1.47
CA LEU A 51 7.76 2.24 0.11
C LEU A 51 8.79 2.94 -0.76
N VAL A 52 9.29 2.23 -1.76
CA VAL A 52 10.09 2.83 -2.82
C VAL A 52 9.15 3.22 -3.97
N ALA A 53 8.83 4.50 -4.08
CA ALA A 53 8.06 5.02 -5.20
C ALA A 53 8.90 4.98 -6.49
N HIS A 54 8.30 4.56 -7.60
CA HIS A 54 8.93 4.68 -8.92
C HIS A 54 8.87 6.13 -9.42
N GLY A 55 10.04 6.68 -9.76
CA GLY A 55 10.29 8.09 -10.10
C GLY A 55 11.78 8.41 -9.99
N ILE A 56 12.14 9.65 -9.66
CA ILE A 56 13.52 9.95 -9.25
C ILE A 56 13.79 9.19 -7.94
N PRO A 57 14.87 8.39 -7.83
CA PRO A 57 15.23 7.74 -6.58
C PRO A 57 15.44 8.80 -5.51
N HIS A 58 14.52 8.91 -4.56
CA HIS A 58 14.66 9.81 -3.42
C HIS A 58 14.17 9.08 -2.17
N ARG A 59 15.00 9.11 -1.13
CA ARG A 59 14.64 8.59 0.19
C ARG A 59 14.27 9.78 1.06
N VAL A 60 13.00 9.89 1.44
CA VAL A 60 12.53 10.92 2.37
C VAL A 60 12.67 10.37 3.78
N LEU A 61 13.72 10.78 4.49
CA LEU A 61 13.90 10.43 5.90
C LEU A 61 13.10 11.42 6.76
N LYS A 62 12.34 10.90 7.73
CA LYS A 62 11.73 11.74 8.77
C LYS A 62 12.83 12.43 9.58
N SER A 63 12.53 13.62 10.09
CA SER A 63 13.44 14.32 11.01
C SER A 63 13.60 13.46 12.26
N HIS A 64 14.85 13.09 12.58
CA HIS A 64 15.16 12.43 13.85
C HIS A 64 14.99 13.45 14.98
N LYS A 65 14.27 13.09 16.04
CA LYS A 65 14.25 13.83 17.30
C LYS A 65 15.24 13.23 18.28
#